data_AF-A0AB39TGW4-F1
#
_entry.id   AF-A0AB39TGW4-F1
#
_cell.length_a   1.000
_cell.length_b   1.000
_cell.length_c   1.000
_cell.angle_alpha   90.00
_cell.angle_beta   90.00
_cell.angle_gamma   90.00
#
_symmetry.space_group_name_H-M   'P 1'
#
loop_
_entity.id
_entity.type
_entity.pdbx_description
1 polymer ?
#
loop_
_entity_poly.entity_id
_entity_poly.type
_entity_poly.pdbx_seq_one_letter_code
_entity_poly.pdbx_strand_id
1 'polypeptide(L)'
;MADTVSALAARVHELLVANLTSPAAAAVPGQGAFASLARAFLGAPQGVDPAAGFHDVIARAAGLGPDAAWLVAAGHSGLAGMAFERGQADQGLYHLNAAVSYGFNDCLALHGEALRPFHADPAFRNAYQRMVISPADLDEVTWAHREILLMSRDATRASVDNIGRLDTGISALPQAPLPTRVPNTPGVLVTRLELSAVQTALQRAAIKADTSRASGNVALDLVSDDWDFARARRDAWRADELDSHRQQAAAARAFVERPGVSTVPGPCPPLGSLIPPA
;
A
#
# COMPACT_ATOMS: atom_id res chain seq x y z
N MET A 1 13.90 -4.95 -24.71
CA MET A 1 13.40 -6.12 -23.94
C MET A 1 11.93 -6.25 -24.29
N ALA A 2 11.45 -7.44 -24.65
CA ALA A 2 10.01 -7.63 -24.84
C ALA A 2 9.30 -7.45 -23.50
N ASP A 3 8.19 -6.73 -23.48
CA ASP A 3 7.42 -6.54 -22.27
C ASP A 3 6.83 -7.85 -21.81
N THR A 4 7.05 -8.18 -20.54
CA THR A 4 6.43 -9.32 -19.88
C THR A 4 5.45 -8.80 -18.82
N VAL A 5 4.44 -9.61 -18.50
CA VAL A 5 3.52 -9.34 -17.39
C VAL A 5 4.28 -9.04 -16.11
N SER A 6 5.35 -9.79 -15.82
CA SER A 6 6.19 -9.58 -14.64
C SER A 6 6.94 -8.25 -14.65
N ALA A 7 7.49 -7.84 -15.81
CA ALA A 7 8.18 -6.56 -15.93
C ALA A 7 7.24 -5.36 -15.74
N LEU A 8 6.02 -5.45 -16.29
CA LEU A 8 5.00 -4.41 -16.10
C LEU A 8 4.42 -4.41 -14.68
N ALA A 9 4.24 -5.57 -14.05
CA ALA A 9 3.85 -5.66 -12.64
C ALA A 9 4.88 -4.99 -11.71
N ALA A 10 6.17 -5.22 -11.96
CA ALA A 10 7.24 -4.53 -11.24
C ALA A 10 7.19 -3.01 -11.47
N ARG A 11 6.90 -2.57 -12.71
CA ARG A 11 6.73 -1.15 -13.01
C ARG A 11 5.53 -0.52 -12.28
N VAL A 12 4.38 -1.20 -12.23
CA VAL A 12 3.22 -0.75 -11.45
C VAL A 12 3.59 -0.61 -9.98
N HIS A 13 4.27 -1.61 -9.41
CA HIS A 13 4.76 -1.55 -8.03
C HIS A 13 5.64 -0.32 -7.79
N GLU A 14 6.62 -0.03 -8.66
CA GLU A 14 7.47 1.16 -8.54
C GLU A 14 6.67 2.47 -8.56
N LEU A 15 5.68 2.58 -9.44
CA LEU A 15 4.82 3.75 -9.56
C LEU A 15 3.95 3.95 -8.32
N LEU A 16 3.40 2.86 -7.77
CA LEU A 16 2.67 2.89 -6.50
C LEU A 16 3.58 3.34 -5.36
N VAL A 17 4.78 2.78 -5.24
CA VAL A 17 5.76 3.21 -4.22
C VAL A 17 6.12 4.69 -4.39
N ALA A 18 6.35 5.14 -5.63
CA ALA A 18 6.64 6.55 -5.91
C ALA A 18 5.47 7.46 -5.52
N ASN A 19 4.22 7.08 -5.81
CA ASN A 19 3.04 7.84 -5.40
C ASN A 19 2.92 7.93 -3.87
N LEU A 20 3.05 6.79 -3.17
CA LEU A 20 2.96 6.70 -1.71
C LEU A 20 4.08 7.45 -0.98
N THR A 21 5.22 7.64 -1.63
CA THR A 21 6.38 8.37 -1.07
C THR A 21 6.50 9.81 -1.57
N SER A 22 5.56 10.26 -2.43
CA SER A 22 5.55 11.61 -2.97
C SER A 22 4.95 12.62 -1.99
N PRO A 23 5.54 13.83 -1.86
CA PRO A 23 5.04 14.87 -0.96
C PRO A 23 3.64 15.42 -1.36
N ALA A 24 3.19 15.21 -2.60
CA ALA A 24 1.89 15.69 -3.09
C ALA A 24 0.68 14.87 -2.61
N ALA A 25 0.85 13.59 -2.26
CA ALA A 25 -0.20 12.76 -1.65
C ALA A 25 -0.54 13.19 -0.20
N ALA A 26 0.27 14.09 0.39
CA ALA A 26 0.13 14.55 1.77
C ALA A 26 -0.82 15.75 1.96
N ALA A 27 -1.54 16.18 0.91
CA ALA A 27 -2.33 17.43 0.91
C ALA A 27 -3.87 17.25 1.12
N VAL A 28 -4.38 16.02 1.30
CA VAL A 28 -5.83 15.77 1.35
C VAL A 28 -6.36 15.64 2.79
N PRO A 29 -7.28 16.51 3.25
CA PRO A 29 -7.96 16.35 4.53
C PRO A 29 -8.96 15.19 4.46
N GLY A 30 -8.90 14.24 5.41
CA GLY A 30 -9.87 13.15 5.53
C GLY A 30 -9.30 11.73 5.38
N GLN A 31 -8.02 11.57 5.04
CA GLN A 31 -7.32 10.29 5.18
C GLN A 31 -6.62 10.26 6.54
N GLY A 32 -7.13 9.41 7.45
CA GLY A 32 -6.62 9.27 8.81
C GLY A 32 -5.11 8.97 8.86
N ALA A 33 -4.42 9.63 9.78
CA ALA A 33 -3.05 9.39 10.28
C ALA A 33 -1.86 9.34 9.30
N PHE A 34 -2.00 8.80 8.10
CA PHE A 34 -0.87 8.52 7.18
C PHE A 34 -0.34 9.76 6.46
N ALA A 35 -1.22 10.66 6.02
CA ALA A 35 -0.82 11.90 5.34
C ALA A 35 -0.01 12.84 6.25
N SER A 36 -0.19 12.74 7.58
CA SER A 36 0.45 13.61 8.57
C SER A 36 1.86 13.14 8.97
N LEU A 37 2.14 11.82 8.98
CA LEU A 37 3.46 11.29 9.35
C LEU A 37 4.46 11.32 8.18
N ALA A 38 3.99 11.11 6.94
CA ALA A 38 4.79 11.31 5.74
C ALA A 38 5.35 12.76 5.63
N ARG A 39 4.62 13.73 6.21
CA ARG A 39 4.95 15.16 6.25
C ARG A 39 6.25 15.49 7.00
N ALA A 40 6.65 14.71 8.00
CA ALA A 40 7.71 15.12 8.94
C ALA A 40 9.12 14.64 8.57
N PHE A 41 9.26 13.56 7.79
CA PHE A 41 10.57 12.91 7.57
C PHE A 41 10.96 12.69 6.10
N LEU A 42 10.03 12.87 5.16
CA LEU A 42 10.23 12.49 3.77
C LEU A 42 10.57 13.70 2.89
N GLY A 43 11.84 14.14 2.93
CA GLY A 43 12.39 14.93 1.83
C GLY A 43 12.14 14.25 0.48
N ALA A 44 11.76 15.03 -0.54
CA ALA A 44 11.21 14.58 -1.81
C ALA A 44 12.21 13.78 -2.67
N PRO A 45 11.80 12.64 -3.29
CA PRO A 45 12.52 12.11 -4.43
C PRO A 45 12.15 12.91 -5.69
N GLN A 46 13.17 13.37 -6.44
CA GLN A 46 13.00 13.93 -7.77
C GLN A 46 12.79 12.79 -8.79
N GLY A 47 11.81 12.93 -9.70
CA GLY A 47 11.95 12.42 -11.07
C GLY A 47 10.99 11.34 -11.60
N VAL A 48 9.94 10.93 -10.88
CA VAL A 48 8.92 10.01 -11.44
C VAL A 48 7.56 10.70 -11.44
N ASP A 49 6.99 10.92 -12.62
CA ASP A 49 5.58 11.28 -12.76
C ASP A 49 4.74 10.00 -12.73
N PRO A 50 4.03 9.70 -11.61
CA PRO A 50 3.28 8.45 -11.50
C PRO A 50 2.14 8.38 -12.50
N ALA A 51 1.52 9.51 -12.87
CA ALA A 51 0.41 9.54 -13.80
C ALA A 51 0.86 9.18 -15.22
N ALA A 52 1.93 9.82 -15.70
CA ALA A 52 2.53 9.45 -16.99
C ALA A 52 2.97 7.98 -17.01
N GLY A 53 3.53 7.49 -15.90
CA GLY A 53 3.93 6.09 -15.76
C GLY A 53 2.75 5.10 -15.81
N PHE A 54 1.63 5.39 -15.17
CA PHE A 54 0.45 4.53 -15.25
C PHE A 54 -0.16 4.53 -16.67
N HIS A 55 -0.15 5.67 -17.36
CA HIS A 55 -0.55 5.73 -18.77
C HIS A 55 0.34 4.85 -19.66
N ASP A 56 1.67 4.85 -19.44
CA ASP A 56 2.61 3.95 -20.14
C ASP A 56 2.29 2.47 -19.88
N VAL A 57 2.06 2.10 -18.60
CA VAL A 57 1.68 0.73 -18.24
C VAL A 57 0.40 0.31 -18.94
N ILE A 58 -0.63 1.16 -18.94
CA ILE A 58 -1.92 0.87 -19.60
C ILE A 58 -1.70 0.57 -21.09
N ALA A 59 -0.95 1.43 -21.78
CA ALA A 59 -0.68 1.28 -23.21
C ALA A 59 0.05 -0.03 -23.52
N ARG A 60 1.07 -0.37 -22.72
CA ARG A 60 1.90 -1.57 -22.92
C ARG A 60 1.17 -2.85 -22.53
N ALA A 61 0.45 -2.86 -21.40
CA ALA A 61 -0.32 -4.00 -20.94
C ALA A 61 -1.48 -4.33 -21.89
N ALA A 62 -2.14 -3.33 -22.47
CA ALA A 62 -3.18 -3.54 -23.48
C ALA A 62 -2.66 -4.29 -24.73
N GLY A 63 -1.37 -4.11 -25.08
CA GLY A 63 -0.73 -4.81 -26.19
C GLY A 63 -0.35 -6.27 -25.91
N LEU A 64 -0.34 -6.71 -24.64
CA LEU A 64 0.04 -8.07 -24.24
C LEU A 64 -1.14 -9.07 -24.23
N GLY A 65 -2.37 -8.59 -24.39
CA GLY A 65 -3.56 -9.43 -24.44
C GLY A 65 -4.20 -9.69 -23.06
N PRO A 66 -5.13 -10.67 -22.98
CA PRO A 66 -6.03 -10.83 -21.83
C PRO A 66 -5.32 -11.16 -20.52
N ASP A 67 -4.19 -11.87 -20.57
CA ASP A 67 -3.41 -12.24 -19.39
C ASP A 67 -2.80 -11.01 -18.67
N ALA A 68 -2.68 -9.88 -19.36
CA ALA A 68 -2.20 -8.61 -18.83
C ALA A 68 -3.34 -7.62 -18.52
N ALA A 69 -4.61 -7.97 -18.75
CA ALA A 69 -5.74 -7.05 -18.54
C ALA A 69 -5.80 -6.52 -17.10
N TRP A 70 -5.42 -7.34 -16.11
CA TRP A 70 -5.37 -6.92 -14.71
C TRP A 70 -4.33 -5.81 -14.45
N LEU A 71 -3.29 -5.68 -15.27
CA LEU A 71 -2.33 -4.57 -15.19
C LEU A 71 -2.90 -3.28 -15.79
N VAL A 72 -3.75 -3.38 -16.81
CA VAL A 72 -4.54 -2.25 -17.31
C VAL A 72 -5.51 -1.78 -16.22
N ALA A 73 -6.15 -2.73 -15.53
CA ALA A 73 -6.99 -2.46 -14.37
C ALA A 73 -6.20 -1.76 -13.25
N ALA A 74 -4.99 -2.23 -12.93
CA ALA A 74 -4.10 -1.62 -11.93
C ALA A 74 -3.68 -0.19 -12.31
N GLY A 75 -3.34 0.05 -13.58
CA GLY A 75 -2.99 1.40 -14.04
C GLY A 75 -4.16 2.36 -13.93
N HIS A 76 -5.35 1.93 -14.33
CA HIS A 76 -6.57 2.73 -14.19
C HIS A 76 -7.01 2.92 -12.75
N SER A 77 -6.89 1.92 -11.86
CA SER A 77 -7.20 2.10 -10.43
C SER A 77 -6.24 3.09 -9.77
N GLY A 78 -4.95 3.04 -10.09
CA GLY A 78 -3.95 4.01 -9.62
C GLY A 78 -4.26 5.44 -10.08
N LEU A 79 -4.61 5.63 -11.37
CA LEU A 79 -5.03 6.93 -11.89
C LEU A 79 -6.34 7.42 -11.24
N ALA A 80 -7.30 6.51 -11.00
CA ALA A 80 -8.55 6.85 -10.32
C ALA A 80 -8.29 7.34 -8.89
N GLY A 81 -7.45 6.62 -8.13
CA GLY A 81 -7.06 7.01 -6.77
C GLY A 81 -6.45 8.41 -6.73
N MET A 82 -5.45 8.68 -7.58
CA MET A 82 -4.82 10.01 -7.67
C MET A 82 -5.81 11.12 -8.07
N ALA A 83 -6.73 10.83 -8.98
CA ALA A 83 -7.74 11.81 -9.39
C ALA A 83 -8.72 12.13 -8.26
N PHE A 84 -9.20 11.12 -7.52
CA PHE A 84 -10.04 11.35 -6.34
C PHE A 84 -9.32 12.14 -5.24
N GLU A 85 -8.05 11.84 -4.97
CA GLU A 85 -7.22 12.61 -4.03
C GLU A 85 -7.10 14.08 -4.42
N ARG A 86 -7.03 14.38 -5.72
CA ARG A 86 -6.95 15.76 -6.25
C ARG A 86 -8.31 16.45 -6.37
N GLY A 87 -9.40 15.82 -5.94
CA GLY A 87 -10.76 16.34 -6.11
C GLY A 87 -11.24 16.36 -7.57
N GLN A 88 -10.58 15.62 -8.46
CA GLN A 88 -10.91 15.53 -9.89
C GLN A 88 -11.93 14.40 -10.12
N ALA A 89 -13.15 14.58 -9.59
CA ALA A 89 -14.20 13.56 -9.57
C ALA A 89 -14.48 12.91 -10.94
N ASP A 90 -14.65 13.71 -12.00
CA ASP A 90 -14.96 13.19 -13.34
C ASP A 90 -13.83 12.29 -13.89
N GLN A 91 -12.57 12.68 -13.66
CA GLN A 91 -11.42 11.87 -14.05
C GLN A 91 -11.30 10.60 -13.20
N GLY A 92 -11.57 10.69 -11.90
CA GLY A 92 -11.61 9.55 -11.00
C GLY A 92 -12.65 8.52 -11.43
N LEU A 93 -13.86 8.98 -11.75
CA LEU A 93 -14.95 8.12 -12.24
C LEU A 93 -14.65 7.52 -13.61
N TYR A 94 -14.06 8.31 -14.53
CA TYR A 94 -13.62 7.80 -15.83
C TYR A 94 -12.63 6.64 -15.68
N HIS A 95 -11.59 6.82 -14.87
CA HIS A 95 -10.57 5.80 -14.65
C HIS A 95 -11.10 4.61 -13.84
N LEU A 96 -11.95 4.81 -12.84
CA LEU A 96 -12.60 3.72 -12.11
C LEU A 96 -13.45 2.86 -13.07
N ASN A 97 -14.23 3.48 -13.93
CA ASN A 97 -15.08 2.78 -14.90
C ASN A 97 -14.24 1.96 -15.89
N ALA A 98 -13.09 2.48 -16.31
CA ALA A 98 -12.13 1.76 -17.13
C ALA A 98 -11.51 0.59 -16.35
N ALA A 99 -11.05 0.80 -15.12
CA ALA A 99 -10.46 -0.25 -14.28
C ALA A 99 -11.40 -1.45 -14.11
N VAL A 100 -12.68 -1.19 -13.80
CA VAL A 100 -13.71 -2.24 -13.67
C VAL A 100 -13.89 -3.02 -14.97
N SER A 101 -13.83 -2.34 -16.12
CA SER A 101 -13.97 -2.99 -17.43
C SER A 101 -12.79 -3.92 -17.76
N TYR A 102 -11.65 -3.76 -17.07
CA TYR A 102 -10.48 -4.64 -17.16
C TYR A 102 -10.36 -5.61 -15.97
N GLY A 103 -11.41 -5.73 -15.14
CA GLY A 103 -11.49 -6.74 -14.07
C GLY A 103 -11.03 -6.26 -12.69
N PHE A 104 -10.90 -4.95 -12.46
CA PHE A 104 -10.77 -4.42 -11.11
C PHE A 104 -12.01 -4.75 -10.28
N ASN A 105 -11.80 -5.27 -9.07
CA ASN A 105 -12.89 -5.76 -8.23
C ASN A 105 -12.62 -5.65 -6.72
N ASP A 106 -11.69 -4.79 -6.31
CA ASP A 106 -11.53 -4.42 -4.91
C ASP A 106 -12.71 -3.54 -4.47
N CYS A 107 -13.83 -4.19 -4.21
CA CYS A 107 -15.04 -3.52 -3.79
C CYS A 107 -14.91 -2.96 -2.38
N LEU A 108 -14.04 -3.51 -1.53
CA LEU A 108 -13.84 -3.03 -0.16
C LEU A 108 -13.25 -1.61 -0.16
N ALA A 109 -12.28 -1.33 -1.04
CA ALA A 109 -11.71 0.00 -1.21
C ALA A 109 -12.79 1.08 -1.46
N LEU A 110 -13.85 0.73 -2.20
CA LEU A 110 -14.94 1.64 -2.55
C LEU A 110 -15.90 1.97 -1.39
N HIS A 111 -15.78 1.28 -0.24
CA HIS A 111 -16.53 1.60 1.00
C HIS A 111 -15.73 2.49 1.96
N GLY A 112 -14.49 2.82 1.61
CA GLY A 112 -13.64 3.74 2.37
C GLY A 112 -14.27 5.12 2.53
N GLU A 113 -13.94 5.81 3.62
CA GLU A 113 -14.54 7.11 3.97
C GLU A 113 -14.36 8.17 2.88
N ALA A 114 -13.19 8.18 2.23
CA ALA A 114 -12.86 9.12 1.16
C ALA A 114 -13.79 8.99 -0.06
N LEU A 115 -14.36 7.80 -0.29
CA LEU A 115 -15.24 7.52 -1.43
C LEU A 115 -16.74 7.58 -1.09
N ARG A 116 -17.08 7.69 0.19
CA ARG A 116 -18.46 7.80 0.69
C ARG A 116 -19.27 8.92 0.00
N PRO A 117 -18.72 10.12 -0.29
CA PRO A 117 -19.46 11.17 -1.00
C PRO A 117 -19.96 10.75 -2.39
N PHE A 118 -19.29 9.79 -3.04
CA PHE A 118 -19.65 9.31 -4.38
C PHE A 118 -20.70 8.20 -4.37
N HIS A 119 -21.15 7.70 -3.21
CA HIS A 119 -22.11 6.59 -3.14
C HIS A 119 -23.47 6.91 -3.76
N ALA A 120 -23.85 8.18 -3.80
CA ALA A 120 -25.07 8.64 -4.47
C ALA A 120 -24.88 8.91 -5.97
N ASP A 121 -23.63 8.95 -6.46
CA ASP A 121 -23.33 9.23 -7.85
C ASP A 121 -23.73 8.05 -8.76
N PRO A 122 -24.52 8.27 -9.83
CA PRO A 122 -24.97 7.20 -10.73
C PRO A 122 -23.83 6.48 -11.45
N ALA A 123 -22.77 7.19 -11.86
CA ALA A 123 -21.63 6.60 -12.55
C ALA A 123 -20.79 5.75 -11.59
N PHE A 124 -20.58 6.22 -10.35
CA PHE A 124 -19.92 5.43 -9.31
C PHE A 124 -20.69 4.14 -9.01
N ARG A 125 -22.01 4.24 -8.82
CA ARG A 125 -22.88 3.08 -8.58
C ARG A 125 -22.87 2.11 -9.73
N ASN A 126 -22.89 2.60 -10.97
CA ASN A 126 -22.81 1.75 -12.16
C ASN A 126 -21.48 0.96 -12.18
N ALA A 127 -20.35 1.64 -11.96
CA ALA A 127 -19.05 0.97 -11.89
C ALA A 127 -19.02 -0.10 -10.78
N TYR A 128 -19.52 0.22 -9.58
CA TYR A 128 -19.60 -0.72 -8.47
C TYR A 128 -20.44 -1.96 -8.79
N GLN A 129 -21.62 -1.77 -9.40
CA GLN A 129 -22.54 -2.87 -9.72
C GLN A 129 -22.01 -3.84 -10.77
N ARG A 130 -21.03 -3.44 -11.59
CA ARG A 130 -20.38 -4.30 -12.58
C ARG A 130 -19.23 -5.13 -11.99
N MET A 131 -18.77 -4.81 -10.78
CA MET A 131 -17.72 -5.58 -10.13
C MET A 131 -18.21 -6.96 -9.71
N VAL A 132 -17.34 -7.96 -9.89
CA VAL A 132 -17.57 -9.34 -9.46
C VAL A 132 -16.40 -9.84 -8.63
N ILE A 133 -16.69 -10.49 -7.52
CA ILE A 133 -15.68 -11.04 -6.61
C ILE A 133 -16.21 -12.36 -6.02
N SER A 134 -15.34 -13.36 -5.84
CA SER A 134 -15.71 -14.56 -5.10
C SER A 134 -15.61 -14.32 -3.59
N PRO A 135 -16.39 -15.02 -2.76
CA PRO A 135 -16.24 -14.92 -1.31
C PRO A 135 -14.80 -15.19 -0.80
N ALA A 136 -14.10 -16.16 -1.40
CA ALA A 136 -12.71 -16.46 -1.06
C ALA A 136 -11.75 -15.29 -1.39
N ASP A 137 -12.01 -14.58 -2.49
CA ASP A 137 -11.23 -13.42 -2.90
C ASP A 137 -11.56 -12.18 -2.05
N LEU A 138 -12.83 -12.00 -1.65
CA LEU A 138 -13.23 -10.95 -0.73
C LEU A 138 -12.57 -11.11 0.65
N ASP A 139 -12.38 -12.34 1.12
CA ASP A 139 -11.64 -12.61 2.36
C ASP A 139 -10.20 -12.14 2.26
N GLU A 140 -9.54 -12.42 1.14
CA GLU A 140 -8.16 -12.01 0.91
C GLU A 140 -8.01 -10.49 0.79
N VAL A 141 -8.90 -9.84 0.02
CA VAL A 141 -8.93 -8.38 -0.09
C VAL A 141 -9.17 -7.76 1.29
N THR A 142 -10.11 -8.29 2.07
CA THR A 142 -10.38 -7.82 3.44
C THR A 142 -9.16 -7.97 4.34
N TRP A 143 -8.47 -9.11 4.25
CA TRP A 143 -7.23 -9.34 4.96
C TRP A 143 -6.13 -8.35 4.54
N ALA A 144 -5.95 -8.11 3.24
CA ALA A 144 -4.92 -7.22 2.72
C ALA A 144 -5.12 -5.78 3.20
N HIS A 145 -6.35 -5.26 3.13
CA HIS A 145 -6.70 -3.93 3.67
C HIS A 145 -6.43 -3.83 5.17
N ARG A 146 -6.77 -4.87 5.93
CA ARG A 146 -6.47 -4.93 7.36
C ARG A 146 -4.96 -4.93 7.62
N GLU A 147 -4.20 -5.68 6.84
CA GLU A 147 -2.75 -5.76 7.03
C GLU A 147 -2.07 -4.42 6.67
N ILE A 148 -2.49 -3.74 5.60
CA ILE A 148 -2.04 -2.37 5.27
C ILE A 148 -2.18 -1.42 6.48
N LEU A 149 -3.33 -1.47 7.17
CA LEU A 149 -3.58 -0.65 8.36
C LEU A 149 -2.69 -1.04 9.54
N LEU A 150 -2.52 -2.34 9.79
CA LEU A 150 -1.68 -2.84 10.89
C LEU A 150 -0.21 -2.50 10.67
N MET A 151 0.29 -2.68 9.45
CA MET A 151 1.67 -2.36 9.09
C MET A 151 2.00 -0.89 9.28
N SER A 152 1.06 0.01 8.99
CA SER A 152 1.26 1.43 9.28
C SER A 152 1.26 1.77 10.75
N ARG A 153 0.38 1.13 11.52
CA ARG A 153 0.39 1.27 12.98
C ARG A 153 1.72 0.79 13.56
N ASP A 154 2.23 -0.33 13.06
CA ASP A 154 3.52 -0.88 13.47
C ASP A 154 4.69 0.03 13.04
N ALA A 155 4.66 0.58 11.83
CA ALA A 155 5.63 1.57 11.36
C ALA A 155 5.62 2.87 12.18
N THR A 156 4.42 3.34 12.55
CA THR A 156 4.23 4.51 13.42
C THR A 156 4.81 4.25 14.81
N ARG A 157 4.49 3.09 15.40
CA ARG A 157 5.03 2.69 16.70
C ARG A 157 6.55 2.56 16.67
N ALA A 158 7.11 1.92 15.65
CA ALA A 158 8.56 1.82 15.48
C ALA A 158 9.21 3.20 15.39
N SER A 159 8.61 4.13 14.65
CA SER A 159 9.11 5.51 14.57
C SER A 159 9.14 6.21 15.93
N VAL A 160 8.13 5.98 16.77
CA VAL A 160 8.08 6.50 18.15
C VAL A 160 9.12 5.83 19.04
N ASP A 161 9.26 4.51 18.97
CA ASP A 161 10.23 3.74 19.75
C ASP A 161 11.69 4.13 19.42
N ASN A 162 11.93 4.66 18.23
CA ASN A 162 13.25 5.09 17.77
C ASN A 162 13.62 6.52 18.23
N ILE A 163 12.72 7.25 18.88
CA ILE A 163 13.02 8.56 19.45
C ILE A 163 13.98 8.38 20.63
N GLY A 164 15.13 9.05 20.58
CA GLY A 164 16.10 9.09 21.69
C GLY A 164 17.00 7.85 21.87
N ARG A 165 16.65 6.70 21.28
CA ARG A 165 17.41 6.18 20.12
C ARG A 165 18.95 6.22 20.13
N LEU A 166 19.74 5.70 21.08
CA LEU A 166 21.22 5.91 21.01
C LEU A 166 22.00 4.97 20.09
N ASP A 167 21.58 3.76 19.75
CA ASP A 167 22.40 2.88 18.87
C ASP A 167 22.56 3.40 17.42
N THR A 168 23.27 2.66 16.58
CA THR A 168 23.39 2.93 15.13
C THR A 168 22.72 1.86 14.27
N GLY A 169 21.89 1.00 14.86
CA GLY A 169 21.19 -0.09 14.18
C GLY A 169 20.04 0.42 13.31
N ILE A 170 19.69 -0.36 12.28
CA ILE A 170 18.58 -0.07 11.37
C ILE A 170 17.50 -1.14 11.55
N SER A 171 16.28 -0.70 11.82
CA SER A 171 15.10 -1.56 11.95
C SER A 171 14.45 -1.74 10.57
N ALA A 172 14.38 -2.97 10.06
CA ALA A 172 13.95 -3.24 8.69
C ALA A 172 12.43 -3.08 8.45
N LEU A 173 11.64 -2.89 9.52
CA LEU A 173 10.19 -3.06 9.59
C LEU A 173 9.70 -4.41 9.03
N PRO A 174 8.96 -5.20 9.81
CA PRO A 174 8.51 -6.50 9.35
C PRO A 174 7.55 -6.39 8.17
N GLN A 175 7.57 -7.43 7.34
CA GLN A 175 6.75 -7.55 6.14
C GLN A 175 5.79 -8.72 6.28
N ALA A 176 4.53 -8.53 5.91
CA ALA A 176 3.58 -9.62 5.89
C ALA A 176 3.86 -10.56 4.71
N PRO A 177 3.77 -11.89 4.89
CA PRO A 177 3.83 -12.83 3.77
C PRO A 177 2.67 -12.57 2.80
N LEU A 178 2.98 -12.37 1.52
CA LEU A 178 1.95 -12.22 0.50
C LEU A 178 1.25 -13.56 0.23
N PRO A 179 -0.07 -13.58 0.03
CA PRO A 179 -0.80 -14.79 -0.35
C PRO A 179 -0.26 -15.38 -1.65
N THR A 180 -0.02 -16.69 -1.68
CA THR A 180 0.54 -17.40 -2.86
C THR A 180 -0.51 -18.14 -3.67
N ARG A 181 -1.76 -18.21 -3.19
CA ARG A 181 -2.84 -18.89 -3.89
C ARG A 181 -3.18 -18.22 -5.21
N VAL A 182 -3.73 -18.97 -6.15
CA VAL A 182 -4.29 -18.41 -7.38
C VAL A 182 -5.65 -17.76 -7.05
N PRO A 183 -5.83 -16.46 -7.32
CA PRO A 183 -7.11 -15.81 -7.09
C PRO A 183 -8.16 -16.27 -8.11
N ASN A 184 -9.43 -16.22 -7.74
CA ASN A 184 -10.54 -16.57 -8.65
C ASN A 184 -10.94 -15.41 -9.55
N THR A 185 -10.47 -14.22 -9.22
CA THR A 185 -10.74 -12.98 -9.92
C THR A 185 -9.46 -12.14 -10.06
N PRO A 186 -9.24 -11.51 -11.22
CA PRO A 186 -7.97 -10.90 -11.55
C PRO A 186 -7.62 -9.68 -10.68
N GLY A 187 -8.61 -8.94 -10.20
CA GLY A 187 -8.36 -7.72 -9.41
C GLY A 187 -7.72 -7.96 -8.05
N VAL A 188 -7.75 -9.18 -7.50
CA VAL A 188 -6.98 -9.53 -6.29
C VAL A 188 -5.47 -9.31 -6.48
N LEU A 189 -4.96 -9.51 -7.70
CA LEU A 189 -3.56 -9.24 -8.01
C LEU A 189 -3.20 -7.76 -7.88
N VAL A 190 -4.17 -6.87 -8.14
CA VAL A 190 -4.02 -5.42 -7.94
C VAL A 190 -3.87 -5.13 -6.45
N THR A 191 -4.74 -5.66 -5.60
CA THR A 191 -4.66 -5.49 -4.14
C THR A 191 -3.35 -6.05 -3.56
N ARG A 192 -2.85 -7.20 -4.09
CA ARG A 192 -1.53 -7.72 -3.69
C ARG A 192 -0.38 -6.78 -4.08
N LEU A 193 -0.43 -6.20 -5.28
CA LEU A 193 0.55 -5.20 -5.69
C LEU A 193 0.50 -3.98 -4.77
N GLU A 194 -0.68 -3.48 -4.42
CA GLU A 194 -0.86 -2.36 -3.50
C GLU A 194 -0.29 -2.67 -2.11
N LEU A 195 -0.61 -3.83 -1.53
CA LEU A 195 -0.03 -4.29 -0.26
C LEU A 195 1.50 -4.31 -0.35
N SER A 196 2.06 -4.93 -1.39
CA SER A 196 3.52 -5.00 -1.59
C SER A 196 4.18 -3.62 -1.75
N ALA A 197 3.48 -2.67 -2.37
CA ALA A 197 3.97 -1.30 -2.57
C ALA A 197 3.94 -0.52 -1.25
N VAL A 198 2.88 -0.65 -0.45
CA VAL A 198 2.81 -0.06 0.91
C VAL A 198 3.93 -0.61 1.79
N GLN A 199 4.10 -1.94 1.78
CA GLN A 199 5.18 -2.66 2.43
C GLN A 199 6.57 -2.05 2.14
N THR A 200 6.85 -1.83 0.86
CA THR A 200 8.10 -1.24 0.38
C THR A 200 8.23 0.24 0.75
N ALA A 201 7.15 1.01 0.63
CA ALA A 201 7.14 2.44 0.97
C ALA A 201 7.43 2.66 2.47
N LEU A 202 6.78 1.88 3.34
CA LEU A 202 7.01 1.95 4.79
C LEU A 202 8.44 1.54 5.16
N GLN A 203 8.96 0.46 4.56
CA GLN A 203 10.35 0.04 4.78
C GLN A 203 11.35 1.13 4.35
N ARG A 204 11.17 1.74 3.18
CA ARG A 204 12.03 2.85 2.71
C ARG A 204 11.98 4.04 3.67
N ALA A 205 10.80 4.35 4.20
CA ALA A 205 10.63 5.43 5.18
C ALA A 205 11.39 5.13 6.48
N ALA A 206 11.28 3.91 7.01
CA ALA A 206 11.99 3.51 8.22
C ALA A 206 13.51 3.50 8.04
N ILE A 207 14.02 2.89 6.97
CA ILE A 207 15.46 2.88 6.66
C ILE A 207 16.01 4.30 6.58
N LYS A 208 15.29 5.22 5.93
CA LYS A 208 15.70 6.63 5.84
C LYS A 208 15.75 7.30 7.22
N ALA A 209 14.72 7.09 8.05
CA ALA A 209 14.67 7.65 9.40
C ALA A 209 15.81 7.12 10.28
N ASP A 210 16.04 5.81 10.27
CA ASP A 210 17.09 5.18 11.07
C ASP A 210 18.49 5.55 10.59
N THR A 211 18.70 5.68 9.28
CA THR A 211 19.97 6.17 8.73
C THR A 211 20.26 7.60 9.21
N SER A 212 19.22 8.46 9.24
CA SER A 212 19.36 9.85 9.71
C SER A 212 19.70 9.90 11.19
N ARG A 213 19.02 9.09 12.00
CA ARG A 213 19.26 8.94 13.44
C ARG A 213 20.67 8.41 13.73
N ALA A 214 21.05 7.30 13.09
CA ALA A 214 22.37 6.69 13.24
C ALA A 214 23.50 7.65 12.83
N SER A 215 23.32 8.40 11.74
CA SER A 215 24.31 9.41 11.30
C SER A 215 24.42 10.56 12.31
N GLY A 216 23.30 11.04 12.86
CA GLY A 216 23.30 12.08 13.89
C GLY A 216 24.00 11.63 15.17
N ASN A 217 23.77 10.39 15.57
CA ASN A 217 24.42 9.73 16.70
C ASN A 217 25.94 9.64 16.51
N VAL A 218 26.41 9.16 15.36
CA VAL A 218 27.85 9.12 15.02
C VAL A 218 28.45 10.54 15.02
N ALA A 219 27.73 11.53 14.51
CA ALA A 219 28.21 12.91 14.50
C ALA A 219 28.35 13.50 15.92
N LEU A 220 27.44 13.18 16.84
CA LEU A 220 27.53 13.60 18.24
C LEU A 220 28.72 12.96 18.94
N ASP A 221 28.91 11.64 18.78
CA ASP A 221 30.06 10.90 19.32
C ASP A 221 31.40 11.55 18.93
N LEU A 222 31.57 11.89 17.65
CA LEU A 222 32.77 12.54 17.12
C LEU A 222 33.03 13.94 17.72
N VAL A 223 32.01 14.63 18.21
CA VAL A 223 32.12 16.01 18.73
C VAL A 223 32.33 16.02 20.24
N SER A 224 31.60 15.18 20.99
CA SER A 224 31.59 15.22 22.45
C SER A 224 32.41 14.13 23.13
N ASP A 225 32.74 13.02 22.45
CA ASP A 225 33.51 11.87 22.97
C ASP A 225 32.98 11.33 24.32
N ASP A 226 31.67 11.53 24.59
CA ASP A 226 30.99 11.20 25.85
C ASP A 226 29.93 10.09 25.65
N TRP A 227 30.12 9.26 24.63
CA TRP A 227 29.14 8.28 24.19
C TRP A 227 28.85 7.19 25.23
N ASP A 228 27.57 7.07 25.62
CA ASP A 228 27.12 6.02 26.54
C ASP A 228 26.95 4.67 25.81
N PHE A 229 28.07 3.96 25.65
CA PHE A 229 28.12 2.62 25.06
C PHE A 229 27.18 1.62 25.76
N ALA A 230 26.99 1.74 27.07
CA ALA A 230 26.15 0.82 27.81
C ALA A 230 24.67 1.02 27.48
N ARG A 231 24.22 2.28 27.34
CA ARG A 231 22.87 2.60 26.87
C ARG A 231 22.69 2.25 25.41
N ALA A 232 23.63 2.60 24.52
CA ALA A 232 23.54 2.26 23.11
C ALA A 232 23.36 0.74 22.89
N ARG A 233 24.08 -0.10 23.64
CA ARG A 233 23.89 -1.56 23.58
C ARG A 233 22.51 -2.03 24.05
N ARG A 234 21.96 -1.43 25.12
CA ARG A 234 20.61 -1.76 25.60
C ARG A 234 19.54 -1.35 24.59
N ASP A 235 19.71 -0.18 24.00
CA ASP A 235 18.80 0.35 22.97
C ASP A 235 18.80 -0.56 21.74
N ALA A 236 19.97 -1.03 21.30
CA ALA A 236 20.09 -1.99 20.20
C ALA A 236 19.36 -3.31 20.49
N TRP A 237 19.60 -3.94 21.65
CA TRP A 237 18.92 -5.19 22.01
C TRP A 237 17.41 -5.04 22.11
N ARG A 238 16.95 -3.92 22.67
CA ARG A 238 15.52 -3.63 22.76
C ARG A 238 14.90 -3.44 21.37
N ALA A 239 15.61 -2.79 20.45
CA ALA A 239 15.15 -2.64 19.07
C ALA A 239 15.01 -4.01 18.38
N ASP A 240 16.02 -4.88 18.49
CA ASP A 240 16.01 -6.22 17.91
C ASP A 240 14.87 -7.10 18.47
N GLU A 241 14.61 -7.01 19.78
CA GLU A 241 13.51 -7.70 20.44
C GLU A 241 12.15 -7.23 19.90
N LEU A 242 11.94 -5.91 19.83
CA LEU A 242 10.71 -5.32 19.31
C LEU A 242 10.49 -5.69 17.84
N ASP A 243 11.52 -5.63 17.01
CA ASP A 243 11.42 -6.00 15.59
C ASP A 243 11.11 -7.50 15.41
N SER A 244 11.72 -8.36 16.24
CA SER A 244 11.42 -9.79 16.27
C SER A 244 9.96 -10.05 16.64
N HIS A 245 9.44 -9.36 17.66
CA HIS A 245 8.03 -9.46 18.05
C HIS A 245 7.07 -9.02 16.95
N ARG A 246 7.36 -7.88 16.29
CA ARG A 246 6.50 -7.40 15.21
C ARG A 246 6.55 -8.35 14.01
N GLN A 247 7.72 -8.91 13.68
CA GLN A 247 7.85 -9.93 12.61
C GLN A 247 7.04 -11.19 12.91
N GLN A 248 7.11 -11.69 14.14
CA GLN A 248 6.30 -12.83 14.57
C GLN A 248 4.80 -12.50 14.52
N ALA A 249 4.40 -11.30 14.95
CA ALA A 249 3.02 -10.87 14.90
C ALA A 249 2.51 -10.75 13.46
N ALA A 250 3.30 -10.24 12.52
CA ALA A 250 2.96 -10.17 11.10
C ALA A 250 2.85 -11.58 10.48
N ALA A 251 3.80 -12.48 10.78
CA ALA A 251 3.76 -13.86 10.33
C ALA A 251 2.55 -14.63 10.87
N ALA A 252 2.18 -14.41 12.15
CA ALA A 252 1.01 -15.03 12.77
C ALA A 252 -0.32 -14.55 12.17
N ARG A 253 -0.33 -13.39 11.50
CA ARG A 253 -1.48 -12.86 10.77
C ARG A 253 -1.45 -13.19 9.29
N ALA A 254 -0.48 -13.97 8.79
CA ALA A 254 -0.42 -14.31 7.36
C ALA A 254 -1.77 -14.85 6.87
N PHE A 255 -2.14 -14.52 5.63
CA PHE A 255 -3.40 -14.97 5.06
C PHE A 255 -3.46 -16.50 5.01
N VAL A 256 -4.56 -17.06 5.48
CA VAL A 256 -4.85 -18.49 5.37
C VAL A 256 -6.23 -18.64 4.75
N GLU A 257 -6.31 -19.43 3.68
CA GLU A 257 -7.58 -19.76 3.04
C GLU A 257 -8.51 -20.47 4.03
N ARG A 258 -9.75 -19.97 4.13
CA ARG A 258 -10.78 -20.61 4.94
C ARG A 258 -11.36 -21.81 4.18
N PRO A 259 -11.30 -23.04 4.71
CA PRO A 259 -11.87 -24.20 4.05
C PRO A 259 -13.38 -24.04 3.82
N GLY A 260 -13.86 -24.43 2.64
CA GLY A 260 -15.29 -24.43 2.30
C GLY A 260 -15.87 -23.07 1.89
N VAL A 261 -15.06 -22.01 1.80
CA VAL A 261 -15.51 -20.73 1.23
C VAL A 261 -15.66 -20.86 -0.28
N SER A 262 -16.76 -20.30 -0.81
CA SER A 262 -17.04 -20.35 -2.25
C SER A 262 -15.98 -19.61 -3.07
N THR A 263 -15.56 -20.24 -4.17
CA THR A 263 -14.66 -19.68 -5.18
C THR A 263 -15.40 -19.12 -6.39
N VAL A 264 -16.72 -19.27 -6.45
CA VAL A 264 -17.55 -18.81 -7.57
C VAL A 264 -17.70 -17.28 -7.50
N PRO A 265 -17.25 -16.52 -8.52
CA PRO A 265 -17.45 -15.08 -8.56
C PRO A 265 -18.93 -14.72 -8.63
N GLY A 266 -19.32 -13.70 -7.87
CA GLY A 266 -20.67 -13.12 -7.91
C GLY A 266 -20.60 -11.60 -7.75
N PRO A 267 -21.76 -10.91 -7.79
CA PRO A 267 -21.82 -9.47 -7.54
C PRO A 267 -21.21 -9.13 -6.19
N CYS A 268 -20.53 -7.98 -6.11
CA CYS A 268 -20.05 -7.47 -4.83
C CYS A 268 -21.22 -7.24 -3.84
N PRO A 269 -20.96 -7.35 -2.52
CA PRO A 269 -21.96 -6.99 -1.51
C PRO A 269 -22.55 -5.59 -1.74
N PRO A 270 -23.77 -5.27 -1.29
CA PRO A 270 -24.38 -3.97 -1.56
C PRO A 270 -23.47 -2.79 -1.15
N LEU A 271 -23.43 -1.72 -1.95
CA LEU A 271 -22.64 -0.53 -1.62
C LEU A 271 -23.07 0.04 -0.24
N GLY A 272 -22.10 0.34 0.63
CA GLY A 272 -22.33 0.76 2.01
C GLY A 272 -22.56 -0.38 3.01
N SER A 273 -22.60 -1.65 2.58
CA SER A 273 -22.76 -2.80 3.49
C SER A 273 -21.46 -3.34 4.08
N LEU A 274 -20.31 -3.02 3.48
CA LEU A 274 -19.01 -3.45 4.00
C LEU A 274 -18.50 -2.39 4.98
N ILE A 275 -17.92 -2.87 6.07
CA ILE A 275 -17.23 -2.04 7.04
C ILE A 275 -15.75 -2.20 6.75
N PRO A 276 -15.07 -1.17 6.21
CA PRO A 276 -13.61 -1.21 6.06
C PRO A 276 -12.95 -1.46 7.42
N PRO A 277 -11.83 -2.21 7.46
CA PRO A 277 -11.11 -2.43 8.71
C PRO A 277 -10.71 -1.09 9.34
N ALA A 278 -10.76 -1.03 10.67
CA ALA A 278 -10.53 0.17 11.47
C ALA A 278 -9.15 0.22 12.12
#